data_AF-A0A4V2XTT1-F1
#
_entry.id   AF-A0A4V2XTT1-F1
#
_cell.length_a   1.000
_cell.length_b   1.000
_cell.length_c   1.000
_cell.angle_alpha   90.00
_cell.angle_beta   90.00
_cell.angle_gamma   90.00
#
_symmetry.space_group_name_H-M   'P 1'
#
loop_
_entity.id
_entity.type
_entity.pdbx_description
1 polymer ?
#
loop_
_entity_poly.entity_id
_entity_poly.type
_entity_poly.pdbx_seq_one_letter_code
_entity_poly.pdbx_strand_id
1 'polypeptide(L)'
;MLFRRWRTPERAQDVLAAALYEGNSRACERIDRWWAAGGADRDRVWRGAWFLLTGAYFRFGNHERPERVAPVLEFLLEADPTSVYRPRVRLTACLPQTAAEPPNGVYQGDPKVRELVDAALRFPDAPLRQRLTDLLSVTDQPGLLDALETAFRSRARLGPTYVGAAPLGHETRCDLWLDGEPNSFLKIVYANPHLPRPPAQPDDVDLALLALLKDRPDLLPAFEQGALARQLLKYLDTWLPAQVHDRCRRALRDLSSEVGIAAVCDEAVLGEPEAVAAVRDAGYRPPDPAWTPLFLLITRQFAAYREADPDGRVLQLLCAADVERIEETAVIGRILAILSADPPDDVAAAVRRSLRDLGPTDDLSVEDLRRRWMRRAVLARALKLKREAVAAVVDAGYLPEDDQELLPLLFLTEQFERYDREDPDGTKLRAVLAEKRHRYERKYVRTVAKRAGRPDPWPPDEPSPPRSRSSSPHATTWPSSLGGESFGGHF
;
A
#
# COMPACT_ATOMS: atom_id res chain seq x y z
N MET A 1 -37.84 22.98 -62.72
CA MET A 1 -37.10 23.07 -61.43
C MET A 1 -36.56 21.68 -61.09
N LEU A 2 -35.25 21.48 -61.23
CA LEU A 2 -34.57 20.26 -60.83
C LEU A 2 -34.35 20.30 -59.31
N PHE A 3 -35.00 19.41 -58.57
CA PHE A 3 -34.72 19.21 -57.15
C PHE A 3 -33.28 18.71 -57.00
N ARG A 4 -32.36 19.61 -56.64
CA ARG A 4 -31.05 19.23 -56.10
C ARG A 4 -31.34 18.42 -54.83
N ARG A 5 -31.16 17.10 -54.89
CA ARG A 5 -31.03 16.25 -53.69
C ARG A 5 -29.94 16.87 -52.82
N TRP A 6 -30.32 17.42 -51.68
CA TRP A 6 -29.39 17.75 -50.61
C TRP A 6 -28.81 16.41 -50.13
N ARG A 7 -27.66 16.02 -50.67
CA ARG A 7 -26.89 14.92 -50.11
C ARG A 7 -26.50 15.36 -48.71
N THR A 8 -27.02 14.69 -47.70
CA THR A 8 -26.44 14.73 -46.36
C THR A 8 -24.94 14.49 -46.52
N PRO A 9 -24.08 15.34 -45.94
CA PRO A 9 -22.64 15.13 -46.04
C PRO A 9 -22.33 13.74 -45.51
N GLU A 10 -21.75 12.89 -46.36
CA GLU A 10 -21.30 11.55 -45.99
C GLU A 10 -20.40 11.67 -44.76
N ARG A 11 -20.73 10.93 -43.69
CA ARG A 11 -19.94 11.00 -42.47
C ARG A 11 -18.61 10.31 -42.76
N ALA A 12 -17.50 10.88 -42.26
CA ALA A 12 -16.17 10.34 -42.51
C ALA A 12 -16.02 8.88 -42.06
N GLN A 13 -16.74 8.49 -41.00
CA GLN A 13 -16.84 7.10 -40.54
C GLN A 13 -17.40 6.12 -41.58
N ASP A 14 -18.36 6.55 -42.42
CA ASP A 14 -18.99 5.70 -43.43
C ASP A 14 -18.01 5.49 -44.60
N VAL A 15 -17.31 6.57 -44.99
CA VAL A 15 -16.26 6.50 -46.02
C VAL A 15 -15.09 5.66 -45.53
N LEU A 16 -14.69 5.80 -44.27
CA LEU A 16 -13.62 5.00 -43.68
C LEU A 16 -14.03 3.52 -43.55
N ALA A 17 -15.27 3.22 -43.16
CA ALA A 17 -15.77 1.85 -43.12
C ALA A 17 -15.78 1.20 -44.51
N ALA A 18 -16.22 1.91 -45.55
CA ALA A 18 -16.18 1.42 -46.93
C ALA A 18 -14.73 1.20 -47.42
N ALA A 19 -13.79 2.05 -47.00
CA ALA A 19 -12.38 1.87 -47.32
C ALA A 19 -11.80 0.61 -46.64
N LEU A 20 -12.00 0.48 -45.32
CA LEU A 20 -11.34 -0.53 -44.49
C LEU A 20 -12.02 -1.91 -44.53
N TYR A 21 -13.35 -1.97 -44.62
CA TYR A 21 -14.09 -3.24 -44.53
C TYR A 21 -14.57 -3.77 -45.89
N GLU A 22 -14.83 -2.88 -46.85
CA GLU A 22 -15.34 -3.25 -48.18
C GLU A 22 -14.26 -3.19 -49.27
N GLY A 23 -13.07 -2.69 -48.96
CA GLY A 23 -11.97 -2.54 -49.92
C GLY A 23 -12.28 -1.55 -51.05
N ASN A 24 -13.13 -0.56 -50.80
CA ASN A 24 -13.55 0.40 -51.80
C ASN A 24 -12.41 1.38 -52.17
N SER A 25 -11.78 1.18 -53.33
CA SER A 25 -10.63 1.98 -53.77
C SER A 25 -10.89 3.49 -53.83
N ARG A 26 -12.09 3.91 -54.24
CA ARG A 26 -12.48 5.33 -54.26
C ARG A 26 -12.60 5.91 -52.86
N ALA A 27 -13.02 5.09 -51.89
CA ALA A 27 -13.05 5.49 -50.49
C ALA A 27 -11.62 5.62 -49.94
N CYS A 28 -10.73 4.67 -50.23
CA CYS A 28 -9.30 4.75 -49.87
C CYS A 28 -8.65 6.04 -50.40
N GLU A 29 -8.75 6.32 -51.70
CA GLU A 29 -8.22 7.56 -52.31
C GLU A 29 -8.79 8.83 -51.68
N ARG A 30 -10.03 8.78 -51.19
CA ARG A 30 -10.67 9.91 -50.52
C ARG A 30 -10.15 10.10 -49.10
N ILE A 31 -9.98 9.01 -48.35
CA ILE A 31 -9.37 9.04 -47.01
C ILE A 31 -7.93 9.55 -47.10
N ASP A 32 -7.13 9.09 -48.05
CA ASP A 32 -5.75 9.55 -48.24
C ASP A 32 -5.69 11.04 -48.58
N ARG A 33 -6.58 11.53 -49.46
CA ARG A 33 -6.70 12.96 -49.76
C ARG A 33 -7.11 13.78 -48.53
N TRP A 34 -8.09 13.32 -47.76
CA TRP A 34 -8.51 13.99 -46.53
C TRP A 34 -7.40 14.01 -45.48
N TRP A 35 -6.64 12.93 -45.36
CA TRP A 35 -5.51 12.84 -44.45
C TRP A 35 -4.38 13.79 -44.85
N ALA A 36 -4.05 13.84 -46.15
CA ALA A 36 -3.03 14.70 -46.73
C ALA A 36 -3.39 16.19 -46.67
N ALA A 37 -4.68 16.53 -46.79
CA ALA A 37 -5.16 17.90 -46.67
C ALA A 37 -4.92 18.50 -45.25
N GLY A 38 -4.81 17.65 -44.24
CA GLY A 38 -4.58 18.08 -42.86
C GLY A 38 -5.79 18.78 -42.23
N GLY A 39 -5.57 19.49 -41.13
CA GLY A 39 -6.57 20.31 -40.46
C GLY A 39 -7.86 19.55 -40.13
N ALA A 40 -9.01 20.15 -40.46
CA ALA A 40 -10.33 19.61 -40.14
C ALA A 40 -10.65 18.29 -40.87
N ASP A 41 -10.10 18.05 -42.06
CA ASP A 41 -10.37 16.81 -42.80
C ASP A 41 -9.63 15.62 -42.19
N ARG A 42 -8.39 15.83 -41.73
CA ARG A 42 -7.67 14.82 -40.94
C ARG A 42 -8.38 14.52 -39.62
N ASP A 43 -8.83 15.54 -38.89
CA ASP A 43 -9.59 15.36 -37.64
C ASP A 43 -10.87 14.54 -37.85
N ARG A 44 -11.57 14.75 -38.97
CA ARG A 44 -12.75 13.94 -39.33
C ARG A 44 -12.43 12.47 -39.54
N VAL A 45 -11.35 12.17 -40.27
CA VAL A 45 -10.90 10.79 -40.49
C VAL A 45 -10.49 10.14 -39.17
N TRP A 46 -9.74 10.86 -38.35
CA TRP A 46 -9.33 10.44 -37.01
C TRP A 46 -10.51 10.10 -36.10
N ARG A 47 -11.50 10.99 -35.97
CA ARG A 47 -12.73 10.72 -35.20
C ARG A 47 -13.52 9.55 -35.79
N GLY A 48 -13.52 9.43 -37.13
CA GLY A 48 -14.08 8.28 -37.83
C GLY A 48 -13.45 6.97 -37.38
N ALA A 49 -12.12 6.91 -37.27
CA ALA A 49 -11.40 5.71 -36.81
C ALA A 49 -11.81 5.32 -35.38
N TRP A 50 -11.87 6.26 -34.45
CA TRP A 50 -12.32 5.98 -33.07
C TRP A 50 -13.78 5.60 -32.97
N PHE A 51 -14.64 6.18 -33.81
CA PHE A 51 -16.04 5.78 -33.90
C PHE A 51 -16.14 4.31 -34.33
N LEU A 52 -15.34 3.89 -35.31
CA LEU A 52 -15.27 2.49 -35.76
C LEU A 52 -14.72 1.56 -34.68
N LEU A 53 -13.65 1.92 -33.98
CA LEU A 53 -13.12 1.15 -32.84
C LEU A 53 -14.17 0.99 -31.73
N THR A 54 -14.85 2.09 -31.37
CA THR A 54 -15.92 2.07 -30.36
C THR A 54 -17.08 1.18 -30.80
N GLY A 55 -17.51 1.28 -32.05
CA GLY A 55 -18.58 0.44 -32.62
C GLY A 55 -18.18 -1.03 -32.78
N ALA A 56 -16.89 -1.34 -32.81
CA ALA A 56 -16.34 -2.68 -32.80
C ALA A 56 -16.10 -3.23 -31.38
N TYR A 57 -16.56 -2.51 -30.34
CA TYR A 57 -16.39 -2.88 -28.94
C TYR A 57 -14.92 -3.11 -28.56
N PHE A 58 -14.02 -2.30 -29.12
CA PHE A 58 -12.59 -2.38 -28.85
C PHE A 58 -12.32 -2.46 -27.33
N ARG A 59 -11.63 -3.53 -26.91
CA ARG A 59 -11.30 -3.84 -25.50
C ARG A 59 -12.49 -4.07 -24.56
N PHE A 60 -13.71 -4.25 -25.06
CA PHE A 60 -14.88 -4.61 -24.26
C PHE A 60 -15.02 -6.14 -24.12
N GLY A 61 -13.99 -6.78 -23.55
CA GLY A 61 -13.98 -8.21 -23.21
C GLY A 61 -14.39 -9.12 -24.38
N ASN A 62 -15.35 -10.02 -24.14
CA ASN A 62 -15.81 -11.01 -25.11
C ASN A 62 -16.70 -10.43 -26.23
N HIS A 63 -16.97 -9.12 -26.24
CA HIS A 63 -17.80 -8.48 -27.26
C HIS A 63 -16.98 -7.78 -28.34
N GLU A 64 -15.66 -7.68 -28.16
CA GLU A 64 -14.75 -7.13 -29.16
C GLU A 64 -14.90 -7.90 -30.48
N ARG A 65 -14.86 -7.17 -31.60
CA ARG A 65 -14.91 -7.72 -32.96
C ARG A 65 -13.55 -7.55 -33.65
N PRO A 66 -12.58 -8.48 -33.46
CA PRO A 66 -11.21 -8.29 -33.92
C PRO A 66 -11.11 -8.02 -35.42
N GLU A 67 -11.98 -8.62 -36.22
CA GLU A 67 -12.05 -8.44 -37.68
C GLU A 67 -12.43 -7.01 -38.11
N ARG A 68 -13.06 -6.24 -37.21
CA ARG A 68 -13.36 -4.82 -37.42
C ARG A 68 -12.34 -3.91 -36.74
N VAL A 69 -11.70 -4.36 -35.66
CA VAL A 69 -10.66 -3.59 -34.98
C VAL A 69 -9.36 -3.57 -35.78
N ALA A 70 -8.92 -4.73 -36.29
CA ALA A 70 -7.61 -4.87 -36.91
C ALA A 70 -7.38 -3.91 -38.10
N PRO A 71 -8.30 -3.79 -39.10
CA PRO A 71 -8.11 -2.87 -40.21
C PRO A 71 -7.98 -1.40 -39.78
N VAL A 72 -8.68 -1.01 -38.70
CA VAL A 72 -8.62 0.36 -38.17
C VAL A 72 -7.29 0.61 -37.47
N LEU A 73 -6.79 -0.34 -36.69
CA LEU A 73 -5.48 -0.24 -36.04
C LEU A 73 -4.34 -0.26 -37.06
N GLU A 74 -4.43 -1.07 -38.11
CA GLU A 74 -3.47 -1.05 -39.22
C GLU A 74 -3.39 0.32 -39.88
N PHE A 75 -4.55 0.89 -40.22
CA PHE A 75 -4.66 2.24 -40.77
C PHE A 75 -4.02 3.28 -39.86
N LEU A 76 -4.24 3.20 -38.54
CA LEU A 76 -3.68 4.13 -37.56
C LEU A 76 -2.15 3.96 -37.36
N LEU A 77 -1.62 2.77 -37.61
CA LEU A 77 -0.19 2.45 -37.49
C LEU A 77 0.60 2.64 -38.79
N GLU A 78 -0.04 3.09 -39.86
CA GLU A 78 0.65 3.47 -41.10
C GLU A 78 1.52 4.70 -40.90
N ALA A 79 2.60 4.78 -41.69
CA ALA A 79 3.56 5.87 -41.63
C ALA A 79 2.90 7.21 -41.95
N ASP A 80 3.18 8.23 -41.13
CA ASP A 80 2.75 9.60 -41.34
C ASP A 80 3.96 10.55 -41.21
N PRO A 81 4.55 11.02 -42.32
CA PRO A 81 5.70 11.89 -42.29
C PRO A 81 5.42 13.26 -41.65
N THR A 82 4.13 13.62 -41.50
CA THR A 82 3.72 14.88 -40.86
C THR A 82 3.67 14.81 -39.34
N SER A 83 3.78 13.59 -38.76
CA SER A 83 3.91 13.46 -37.30
C SER A 83 5.24 14.06 -36.83
N VAL A 84 5.15 14.95 -35.84
CA VAL A 84 6.31 15.50 -35.14
C VAL A 84 6.89 14.50 -34.12
N TYR A 85 6.09 13.50 -33.75
CA TYR A 85 6.42 12.48 -32.77
C TYR A 85 6.98 11.23 -33.45
N ARG A 86 7.74 10.44 -32.68
CA ARG A 86 8.26 9.15 -33.06
C ARG A 86 7.49 8.03 -32.33
N PRO A 87 7.34 6.85 -32.95
CA PRO A 87 7.41 6.59 -34.39
C PRO A 87 6.43 7.45 -35.20
N ARG A 88 6.81 7.83 -36.41
CA ARG A 88 6.01 8.70 -37.29
C ARG A 88 4.86 7.93 -37.93
N VAL A 89 3.79 7.73 -37.17
CA VAL A 89 2.57 7.04 -37.63
C VAL A 89 1.33 7.92 -37.49
N ARG A 90 0.28 7.62 -38.24
CA ARG A 90 -0.99 8.37 -38.25
C ARG A 90 -1.57 8.56 -36.85
N LEU A 91 -1.48 7.54 -36.01
CA LEU A 91 -1.91 7.57 -34.61
C LEU A 91 -1.24 8.72 -33.84
N THR A 92 0.09 8.81 -33.91
CA THR A 92 0.84 9.86 -33.18
C THR A 92 0.59 11.27 -33.70
N ALA A 93 0.21 11.42 -34.98
CA ALA A 93 -0.05 12.73 -35.59
C ALA A 93 -1.35 13.39 -35.10
N CYS A 94 -2.30 12.60 -34.58
CA CYS A 94 -3.66 13.06 -34.24
C CYS A 94 -4.01 12.88 -32.76
N LEU A 95 -3.16 12.24 -31.97
CA LEU A 95 -3.38 12.10 -30.53
C LEU A 95 -3.29 13.45 -29.81
N PRO A 96 -4.12 13.66 -28.78
CA PRO A 96 -4.03 14.87 -27.96
C PRO A 96 -2.68 14.98 -27.26
N GLN A 97 -2.27 16.22 -26.94
CA GLN A 97 -1.01 16.51 -26.25
C GLN A 97 -0.99 16.06 -24.78
N THR A 98 -2.14 15.74 -24.19
CA THR A 98 -2.24 15.14 -22.86
C THR A 98 -3.36 14.10 -22.87
N ALA A 99 -3.25 13.06 -22.04
CA ALA A 99 -4.36 12.16 -21.77
C ALA A 99 -5.28 12.69 -20.66
N ALA A 100 -4.91 13.80 -20.00
CA ALA A 100 -5.60 14.36 -18.84
C ALA A 100 -6.85 15.21 -19.18
N GLU A 101 -7.18 15.39 -20.45
CA GLU A 101 -8.45 15.97 -20.87
C GLU A 101 -8.97 15.26 -22.14
N PRO A 102 -9.66 14.11 -22.06
CA PRO A 102 -10.69 13.88 -23.06
C PRO A 102 -11.69 15.04 -22.90
N PRO A 103 -12.06 15.78 -23.96
CA PRO A 103 -12.96 16.92 -23.86
C PRO A 103 -14.33 16.43 -23.40
N ASN A 104 -14.53 16.28 -22.07
CA ASN A 104 -15.66 15.65 -21.40
C ASN A 104 -16.15 14.41 -22.15
N GLY A 105 -15.81 13.19 -21.71
CA GLY A 105 -16.21 11.90 -22.32
C GLY A 105 -17.73 11.69 -22.52
N VAL A 106 -18.31 12.53 -23.37
CA VAL A 106 -19.73 12.80 -23.63
C VAL A 106 -20.01 12.43 -25.10
N TYR A 107 -18.97 12.33 -25.94
CA TYR A 107 -19.11 12.01 -27.36
C TYR A 107 -18.54 10.63 -27.73
N GLN A 108 -19.37 9.85 -28.42
CA GLN A 108 -18.97 8.63 -29.10
C GLN A 108 -17.89 8.98 -30.14
N GLY A 109 -16.64 8.57 -29.91
CA GLY A 109 -15.50 8.87 -30.80
C GLY A 109 -14.29 9.55 -30.14
N ASP A 110 -14.33 9.84 -28.83
CA ASP A 110 -13.15 10.33 -28.12
C ASP A 110 -12.06 9.24 -27.98
N PRO A 111 -10.77 9.58 -28.16
CA PRO A 111 -9.69 8.60 -28.15
C PRO A 111 -9.49 8.02 -26.75
N LYS A 112 -9.76 6.72 -26.62
CA LYS A 112 -9.47 5.98 -25.40
C LYS A 112 -8.04 5.45 -25.44
N VAL A 113 -7.08 6.36 -25.32
CA VAL A 113 -5.64 6.07 -25.48
C VAL A 113 -5.17 4.93 -24.56
N ARG A 114 -5.75 4.79 -23.37
CA ARG A 114 -5.45 3.68 -22.44
C ARG A 114 -5.79 2.29 -23.01
N GLU A 115 -6.82 2.17 -23.83
CA GLU A 115 -7.21 0.89 -24.46
C GLU A 115 -6.13 0.39 -25.44
N LEU A 116 -5.31 1.29 -26.00
CA LEU A 116 -4.17 0.92 -26.85
C LEU A 116 -3.06 0.22 -26.05
N VAL A 117 -2.85 0.61 -24.80
CA VAL A 117 -1.90 -0.07 -23.90
C VAL A 117 -2.35 -1.50 -23.67
N ASP A 118 -3.64 -1.71 -23.35
CA ASP A 118 -4.17 -3.06 -23.15
C ASP A 118 -4.18 -3.89 -24.44
N ALA A 119 -4.40 -3.26 -25.61
CA ALA A 119 -4.30 -3.92 -26.91
C ALA A 119 -2.86 -4.38 -27.19
N ALA A 120 -1.85 -3.58 -26.89
CA ALA A 120 -0.45 -4.00 -27.03
C ALA A 120 -0.10 -5.24 -26.19
N LEU A 121 -0.84 -5.49 -25.10
CA LEU A 121 -0.62 -6.65 -24.24
C LEU A 121 -1.41 -7.88 -24.64
N ARG A 122 -2.64 -7.70 -25.14
CA ARG A 122 -3.64 -8.78 -25.22
C ARG A 122 -4.42 -8.84 -26.53
N PHE A 123 -4.09 -8.03 -27.54
CA PHE A 123 -4.80 -8.08 -28.83
C PHE A 123 -4.58 -9.45 -29.51
N PRO A 124 -5.62 -10.11 -30.06
CA PRO A 124 -5.51 -11.46 -30.61
C PRO A 124 -4.53 -11.58 -31.78
N ASP A 125 -4.50 -10.60 -32.68
CA ASP A 125 -3.58 -10.55 -33.81
C ASP A 125 -2.15 -10.29 -33.33
N ALA A 126 -1.28 -11.29 -33.47
CA ALA A 126 0.10 -11.22 -32.98
C ALA A 126 0.95 -10.17 -33.71
N PRO A 127 0.97 -10.09 -35.06
CA PRO A 127 1.64 -9.02 -35.79
C PRO A 127 1.23 -7.61 -35.33
N LEU A 128 -0.07 -7.36 -35.19
CA LEU A 128 -0.59 -6.05 -34.81
C LEU A 128 -0.28 -5.71 -33.35
N ARG A 129 -0.41 -6.71 -32.46
CA ARG A 129 0.02 -6.61 -31.05
C ARG A 129 1.50 -6.24 -30.95
N GLN A 130 2.36 -6.85 -31.79
CA GLN A 130 3.79 -6.52 -31.82
C GLN A 130 4.02 -5.09 -32.32
N ARG A 131 3.35 -4.65 -33.39
CA ARG A 131 3.49 -3.26 -33.89
C ARG A 131 3.06 -2.22 -32.84
N LEU A 132 2.00 -2.49 -32.08
CA LEU A 132 1.58 -1.64 -30.95
C LEU A 132 2.61 -1.65 -29.82
N THR A 133 3.17 -2.82 -29.51
CA THR A 133 4.25 -2.98 -28.52
C THR A 133 5.46 -2.15 -28.94
N ASP A 134 5.90 -2.26 -30.19
CA ASP A 134 7.04 -1.51 -30.74
C ASP A 134 6.79 0.00 -30.70
N LEU A 135 5.57 0.43 -31.09
CA LEU A 135 5.16 1.82 -30.99
C LEU A 135 5.31 2.35 -29.56
N LEU A 136 4.66 1.70 -28.60
CA LEU A 136 4.65 2.13 -27.19
C LEU A 136 6.04 2.05 -26.55
N SER A 137 6.90 1.16 -27.04
CA SER A 137 8.25 0.95 -26.53
C SER A 137 9.24 2.04 -26.94
N VAL A 138 8.90 2.93 -27.89
CA VAL A 138 9.83 3.99 -28.35
C VAL A 138 9.16 5.34 -28.52
N THR A 139 7.86 5.45 -28.19
CA THR A 139 7.12 6.68 -28.48
C THR A 139 7.50 7.85 -27.58
N ASP A 140 7.59 9.04 -28.16
CA ASP A 140 7.72 10.32 -27.45
C ASP A 140 6.38 11.08 -27.39
N GLN A 141 5.28 10.48 -27.87
CA GLN A 141 3.98 11.14 -27.94
C GLN A 141 3.39 11.28 -26.52
N PRO A 142 3.13 12.51 -26.04
CA PRO A 142 2.75 12.75 -24.64
C PRO A 142 1.50 12.01 -24.14
N GLY A 143 0.45 11.90 -24.96
CA GLY A 143 -0.78 11.18 -24.59
C GLY A 143 -0.58 9.67 -24.43
N LEU A 144 0.28 9.04 -25.23
CA LEU A 144 0.68 7.63 -25.07
C LEU A 144 1.55 7.45 -23.83
N LEU A 145 2.46 8.40 -23.56
CA LEU A 145 3.28 8.38 -22.34
C LEU A 145 2.40 8.52 -21.08
N ASP A 146 1.42 9.44 -21.07
CA ASP A 146 0.44 9.57 -19.98
C ASP A 146 -0.38 8.29 -19.79
N ALA A 147 -0.76 7.62 -20.89
CA ALA A 147 -1.48 6.35 -20.85
C ALA A 147 -0.62 5.23 -20.25
N LEU A 148 0.66 5.15 -20.61
CA LEU A 148 1.63 4.20 -20.03
C LEU A 148 1.86 4.47 -18.54
N GLU A 149 2.09 5.72 -18.14
CA GLU A 149 2.27 6.07 -16.72
C GLU A 149 1.01 5.80 -15.89
N THR A 150 -0.19 6.06 -16.44
CA THR A 150 -1.42 5.71 -15.73
C THR A 150 -1.58 4.19 -15.60
N ALA A 151 -1.34 3.45 -16.68
CA ALA A 151 -1.36 1.99 -16.69
C ALA A 151 -0.34 1.40 -15.70
N PHE A 152 0.82 2.06 -15.55
CA PHE A 152 1.84 1.72 -14.57
C PHE A 152 1.36 2.00 -13.15
N ARG A 153 0.83 3.20 -12.87
CA ARG A 153 0.29 3.58 -11.55
C ARG A 153 -0.71 2.55 -11.03
N SER A 154 -1.66 2.14 -11.88
CA SER A 154 -2.66 1.14 -11.49
C SER A 154 -2.07 -0.24 -11.15
N ARG A 155 -0.94 -0.62 -11.76
CA ARG A 155 -0.27 -1.92 -11.56
C ARG A 155 0.79 -1.88 -10.46
N ALA A 156 1.37 -0.71 -10.21
CA ALA A 156 2.34 -0.44 -9.15
C ALA A 156 1.68 -0.22 -7.78
N ARG A 157 0.39 0.16 -7.76
CA ARG A 157 -0.39 0.25 -6.53
C ARG A 157 -0.46 -1.11 -5.86
N LEU A 158 -0.02 -1.13 -4.61
CA LEU A 158 -0.13 -2.30 -3.75
C LEU A 158 -1.62 -2.55 -3.47
N GLY A 159 -2.15 -3.66 -4.00
CA GLY A 159 -3.54 -4.05 -3.80
C GLY A 159 -3.85 -4.39 -2.33
N PRO A 160 -5.14 -4.36 -1.90
CA PRO A 160 -5.54 -4.82 -0.58
C PRO A 160 -5.19 -6.31 -0.42
N THR A 161 -4.19 -6.56 0.41
CA THR A 161 -3.65 -7.82 0.93
C THR A 161 -4.38 -9.12 0.57
N TYR A 162 -3.64 -10.04 -0.08
CA TYR A 162 -3.61 -11.42 0.38
C TYR A 162 -2.83 -11.43 1.71
N VAL A 163 -3.49 -11.72 2.83
CA VAL A 163 -2.83 -11.99 4.12
C VAL A 163 -2.46 -13.48 4.13
N GLY A 164 -1.22 -13.81 3.78
CA GLY A 164 -0.72 -15.18 3.74
C GLY A 164 0.61 -15.29 2.97
N ALA A 165 1.29 -16.44 3.10
CA ALA A 165 2.41 -16.78 2.21
C ALA A 165 1.89 -16.78 0.77
N ALA A 166 2.48 -15.98 -0.14
CA ALA A 166 2.08 -16.12 -1.53
C ALA A 166 2.36 -17.53 -2.01
N PRO A 167 1.49 -18.07 -2.87
CA PRO A 167 1.86 -19.19 -3.72
C PRO A 167 3.18 -18.87 -4.45
N LEU A 168 4.02 -19.88 -4.61
CA LEU A 168 5.17 -19.83 -5.53
C LEU A 168 4.70 -19.27 -6.89
N GLY A 169 5.32 -18.19 -7.37
CA GLY A 169 4.93 -17.50 -8.62
C GLY A 169 3.94 -16.33 -8.50
N HIS A 170 3.44 -16.00 -7.30
CA HIS A 170 2.63 -14.79 -7.04
C HIS A 170 3.35 -13.82 -6.10
N GLU A 171 4.63 -13.65 -6.38
CA GLU A 171 5.63 -13.07 -5.50
C GLU A 171 5.72 -11.55 -5.58
N THR A 172 4.77 -10.81 -6.15
CA THR A 172 4.79 -9.34 -6.02
C THR A 172 3.41 -8.78 -5.76
N ARG A 173 3.30 -7.89 -4.76
CA ARG A 173 2.10 -7.06 -4.52
C ARG A 173 1.78 -6.10 -5.71
N CYS A 174 2.63 -6.08 -6.74
CA CYS A 174 2.53 -5.30 -7.96
C CYS A 174 2.33 -6.22 -9.19
N ASP A 175 1.36 -5.92 -10.06
CA ASP A 175 1.09 -6.63 -11.33
C ASP A 175 2.07 -6.22 -12.44
N LEU A 176 3.36 -6.35 -12.14
CA LEU A 176 4.48 -5.88 -12.96
C LEU A 176 5.49 -7.01 -13.26
N TRP A 177 5.47 -8.08 -12.47
CA TRP A 177 6.29 -9.28 -12.64
C TRP A 177 5.42 -10.52 -12.81
N LEU A 178 5.93 -11.51 -13.53
CA LEU A 178 5.35 -12.84 -13.68
C LEU A 178 6.50 -13.84 -13.55
N ASP A 179 6.42 -14.75 -12.58
CA ASP A 179 7.45 -15.77 -12.32
C ASP A 179 8.88 -15.19 -12.14
N GLY A 180 8.99 -14.05 -11.47
CA GLY A 180 10.25 -13.34 -11.23
C GLY A 180 10.76 -12.48 -12.38
N GLU A 181 10.16 -12.58 -13.57
CA GLU A 181 10.55 -11.82 -14.76
C GLU A 181 9.62 -10.63 -15.01
N PRO A 182 10.11 -9.52 -15.61
CA PRO A 182 9.25 -8.43 -16.06
C PRO A 182 8.15 -8.92 -17.00
N ASN A 183 6.89 -8.59 -16.71
CA ASN A 183 5.78 -8.91 -17.61
C ASN A 183 5.86 -8.08 -18.91
N SER A 184 5.02 -8.41 -19.91
CA SER A 184 5.04 -7.72 -21.21
C SER A 184 4.82 -6.21 -21.09
N PHE A 185 4.02 -5.76 -20.12
CA PHE A 185 3.80 -4.35 -19.89
C PHE A 185 5.05 -3.66 -19.35
N LEU A 186 5.68 -4.25 -18.33
CA LEU A 186 6.90 -3.71 -17.76
C LEU A 186 8.04 -3.68 -18.81
N LYS A 187 8.10 -4.67 -19.73
CA LYS A 187 9.04 -4.67 -20.87
C LYS A 187 8.86 -3.46 -21.79
N ILE A 188 7.61 -3.12 -22.15
CA ILE A 188 7.29 -1.91 -22.94
C ILE A 188 7.79 -0.65 -22.23
N VAL A 189 7.47 -0.52 -20.94
CA VAL A 189 7.82 0.66 -20.13
C VAL A 189 9.34 0.79 -19.94
N TYR A 190 10.05 -0.34 -19.75
CA TYR A 190 11.51 -0.35 -19.69
C TYR A 190 12.14 0.08 -21.01
N ALA A 191 11.64 -0.40 -22.14
CA ALA A 191 12.16 -0.08 -23.46
C ALA A 191 11.99 1.40 -23.82
N ASN A 192 10.92 2.06 -23.35
CA ASN A 192 10.63 3.45 -23.72
C ASN A 192 11.63 4.46 -23.12
N PRO A 193 12.50 5.12 -23.91
CA PRO A 193 13.53 6.02 -23.40
C PRO A 193 12.98 7.34 -22.86
N HIS A 194 11.72 7.66 -23.14
CA HIS A 194 11.04 8.88 -22.70
C HIS A 194 10.34 8.71 -21.34
N LEU A 195 10.43 7.53 -20.72
CA LEU A 195 9.98 7.24 -19.36
C LEU A 195 11.17 6.97 -18.42
N PRO A 196 11.08 7.31 -17.12
CA PRO A 196 9.99 8.07 -16.48
C PRO A 196 10.12 9.56 -16.80
N ARG A 197 8.99 10.27 -16.84
CA ARG A 197 8.98 11.73 -16.86
C ARG A 197 8.97 12.28 -15.42
N PRO A 198 9.33 13.56 -15.21
CA PRO A 198 9.06 14.22 -13.94
C PRO A 198 7.57 14.09 -13.57
N PRO A 199 7.24 13.87 -12.28
CA PRO A 199 5.85 13.72 -11.86
C PRO A 199 5.04 14.98 -12.21
N ALA A 200 3.84 14.78 -12.75
CA ALA A 200 2.93 15.87 -13.06
C ALA A 200 2.39 16.54 -11.79
N GLN A 201 2.21 15.76 -10.73
CA GLN A 201 1.80 16.23 -9.40
C GLN A 201 2.71 15.59 -8.34
N PRO A 202 3.13 16.32 -7.28
CA PRO A 202 4.01 15.76 -6.25
C PRO A 202 3.45 14.51 -5.55
N ASP A 203 2.13 14.38 -5.44
CA ASP A 203 1.44 13.26 -4.79
C ASP A 203 1.38 11.97 -5.65
N ASP A 204 1.89 11.98 -6.88
CA ASP A 204 2.01 10.82 -7.76
C ASP A 204 3.12 9.82 -7.34
N VAL A 205 3.27 9.58 -6.03
CA VAL A 205 4.36 8.78 -5.44
C VAL A 205 4.44 7.33 -5.94
N ASP A 206 3.36 6.79 -6.48
CA ASP A 206 3.34 5.48 -7.15
C ASP A 206 4.29 5.42 -8.36
N LEU A 207 4.56 6.55 -9.03
CA LEU A 207 5.51 6.64 -10.15
C LEU A 207 6.98 6.63 -9.69
N ALA A 208 7.25 6.79 -8.39
CA ALA A 208 8.61 6.68 -7.85
C ALA A 208 9.18 5.27 -8.10
N LEU A 209 8.34 4.22 -8.10
CA LEU A 209 8.78 2.88 -8.47
C LEU A 209 9.32 2.85 -9.90
N LEU A 210 8.71 3.56 -10.84
CA LEU A 210 9.20 3.61 -12.22
C LEU A 210 10.57 4.31 -12.30
N ALA A 211 10.75 5.41 -11.56
CA ALA A 211 12.04 6.09 -11.45
C ALA A 211 13.13 5.17 -10.90
N LEU A 212 12.82 4.40 -9.85
CA LEU A 212 13.75 3.41 -9.28
C LEU A 212 14.04 2.26 -10.25
N LEU A 213 13.04 1.73 -10.95
CA LEU A 213 13.20 0.65 -11.93
C LEU A 213 14.16 1.08 -13.04
N LYS A 214 14.00 2.32 -13.54
CA LYS A 214 14.81 2.88 -14.63
C LYS A 214 16.10 3.57 -14.18
N ASP A 215 16.48 3.42 -12.91
CA ASP A 215 17.70 3.98 -12.34
C ASP A 215 17.81 5.50 -12.53
N ARG A 216 16.69 6.19 -12.30
CA ARG A 216 16.55 7.66 -12.38
C ARG A 216 16.24 8.26 -11.00
N PRO A 217 17.14 8.12 -10.00
CA PRO A 217 16.93 8.67 -8.67
C PRO A 217 16.89 10.21 -8.66
N ASP A 218 17.39 10.85 -9.72
CA ASP A 218 17.34 12.30 -9.94
C ASP A 218 15.92 12.87 -9.97
N LEU A 219 14.92 12.02 -10.27
CA LEU A 219 13.50 12.42 -10.28
C LEU A 219 12.83 12.34 -8.91
N LEU A 220 13.43 11.66 -7.93
CA LEU A 220 12.83 11.43 -6.61
C LEU A 220 12.56 12.71 -5.80
N PRO A 221 13.40 13.77 -5.86
CA PRO A 221 13.14 15.02 -5.15
C PRO A 221 11.86 15.76 -5.60
N ALA A 222 11.32 15.44 -6.79
CA ALA A 222 10.12 16.10 -7.32
C ALA A 222 8.80 15.58 -6.73
N PHE A 223 8.83 14.45 -6.01
CA PHE A 223 7.66 13.89 -5.34
C PHE A 223 7.46 14.52 -3.95
N GLU A 224 6.24 14.40 -3.40
CA GLU A 224 5.95 14.73 -2.01
C GLU A 224 6.75 13.79 -1.10
N GLN A 225 7.72 14.36 -0.38
CA GLN A 225 8.79 13.59 0.25
C GLN A 225 8.32 12.72 1.43
N GLY A 226 7.28 13.14 2.16
CA GLY A 226 6.71 12.34 3.25
C GLY A 226 5.98 11.10 2.74
N ALA A 227 5.14 11.26 1.71
CA ALA A 227 4.46 10.17 1.04
C ALA A 227 5.45 9.27 0.28
N LEU A 228 6.48 9.83 -0.34
CA LEU A 228 7.56 9.07 -0.98
C LEU A 228 8.25 8.16 0.04
N ALA A 229 8.71 8.70 1.18
CA ALA A 229 9.39 7.92 2.21
C ALA A 229 8.54 6.73 2.69
N ARG A 230 7.26 6.96 3.01
CA ARG A 230 6.33 5.88 3.39
C ARG A 230 6.12 4.86 2.27
N GLN A 231 6.05 5.31 1.02
CA GLN A 231 5.89 4.42 -0.13
C GLN A 231 7.14 3.55 -0.36
N LEU A 232 8.34 4.12 -0.20
CA LEU A 232 9.60 3.36 -0.29
C LEU A 232 9.68 2.26 0.78
N LEU A 233 9.28 2.56 2.01
CA LEU A 233 9.21 1.57 3.09
C LEU A 233 8.17 0.48 2.77
N LYS A 234 7.00 0.86 2.24
CA LYS A 234 6.01 -0.13 1.77
C LYS A 234 6.55 -1.04 0.68
N TYR A 235 7.38 -0.51 -0.24
CA TYR A 235 8.03 -1.33 -1.27
C TYR A 235 9.03 -2.34 -0.67
N LEU A 236 9.72 -1.99 0.41
CA LEU A 236 10.63 -2.92 1.10
C LEU A 236 9.90 -4.06 1.83
N ASP A 237 8.63 -3.88 2.20
CA ASP A 237 7.74 -4.92 2.73
C ASP A 237 7.07 -5.78 1.61
N THR A 238 7.60 -5.73 0.39
CA THR A 238 7.11 -6.56 -0.73
C THR A 238 8.18 -7.54 -1.18
N TRP A 239 7.85 -8.39 -2.17
CA TRP A 239 8.87 -9.23 -2.83
C TRP A 239 9.30 -8.69 -4.19
N LEU A 240 9.47 -7.36 -4.28
CA LEU A 240 10.15 -6.76 -5.43
C LEU A 240 11.57 -7.33 -5.56
N PRO A 241 12.16 -7.30 -6.78
CA PRO A 241 13.52 -7.77 -6.98
C PRO A 241 14.53 -7.07 -6.06
N ALA A 242 15.53 -7.79 -5.56
CA ALA A 242 16.50 -7.27 -4.59
C ALA A 242 17.18 -5.96 -5.02
N GLN A 243 17.50 -5.83 -6.32
CA GLN A 243 18.05 -4.60 -6.91
C GLN A 243 17.14 -3.37 -6.73
N VAL A 244 15.82 -3.55 -6.74
CA VAL A 244 14.85 -2.49 -6.50
C VAL A 244 14.81 -2.15 -5.02
N HIS A 245 14.84 -3.15 -4.13
CA HIS A 245 14.97 -2.91 -2.68
C HIS A 245 16.24 -2.11 -2.37
N ASP A 246 17.38 -2.46 -2.95
CA ASP A 246 18.62 -1.73 -2.72
C ASP A 246 18.54 -0.28 -3.18
N ARG A 247 17.84 -0.01 -4.30
CA ARG A 247 17.54 1.36 -4.74
C ARG A 247 16.60 2.08 -3.79
N CYS A 248 15.56 1.44 -3.27
CA CYS A 248 14.67 2.01 -2.24
C CYS A 248 15.46 2.37 -0.97
N ARG A 249 16.32 1.47 -0.49
CA ARG A 249 17.14 1.71 0.69
C ARG A 249 18.15 2.85 0.48
N ARG A 250 18.74 2.98 -0.71
CA ARG A 250 19.59 4.15 -1.04
C ARG A 250 18.77 5.43 -1.05
N ALA A 251 17.63 5.44 -1.73
CA ALA A 251 16.73 6.60 -1.76
C ALA A 251 16.29 7.05 -0.37
N LEU A 252 16.01 6.11 0.55
CA LEU A 252 15.68 6.41 1.95
C LEU A 252 16.84 7.04 2.73
N ARG A 253 18.10 6.79 2.36
CA ARG A 253 19.30 7.40 2.99
C ARG A 253 19.68 8.74 2.35
N ASP A 254 19.19 9.00 1.15
CA ASP A 254 19.48 10.20 0.36
C ASP A 254 18.30 11.19 0.33
N LEU A 255 17.35 11.09 1.27
CA LEU A 255 16.26 12.04 1.41
C LEU A 255 16.82 13.44 1.71
N SER A 256 16.39 14.42 0.91
CA SER A 256 16.87 15.80 0.99
C SER A 256 15.94 16.75 1.75
N SER A 257 14.69 16.33 2.00
CA SER A 257 13.67 17.16 2.64
C SER A 257 13.45 16.75 4.09
N GLU A 258 13.35 17.74 4.97
CA GLU A 258 12.99 17.57 6.38
C GLU A 258 11.66 16.82 6.55
N VAL A 259 10.70 17.00 5.64
CA VAL A 259 9.40 16.31 5.69
C VAL A 259 9.56 14.81 5.43
N GLY A 260 10.41 14.44 4.46
CA GLY A 260 10.72 13.04 4.17
C GLY A 260 11.50 12.40 5.33
N ILE A 261 12.50 13.10 5.85
CA ILE A 261 13.30 12.67 7.01
C ILE A 261 12.39 12.44 8.22
N ALA A 262 11.50 13.39 8.53
CA ALA A 262 10.54 13.26 9.62
C ALA A 262 9.65 12.02 9.45
N ALA A 263 9.17 11.73 8.23
CA ALA A 263 8.38 10.53 7.97
C ALA A 263 9.17 9.23 8.21
N VAL A 264 10.45 9.15 7.81
CA VAL A 264 11.29 7.98 8.12
C VAL A 264 11.55 7.88 9.63
N CYS A 265 11.77 9.01 10.31
CA CYS A 265 11.94 9.04 11.75
C CYS A 265 10.70 8.53 12.49
N ASP A 266 9.49 8.97 12.07
CA ASP A 266 8.22 8.51 12.62
C ASP A 266 8.09 6.98 12.48
N GLU A 267 8.37 6.42 11.30
CA GLU A 267 8.34 4.96 11.05
C GLU A 267 9.42 4.20 11.84
N ALA A 268 10.61 4.78 12.04
CA ALA A 268 11.64 4.18 12.89
C ALA A 268 11.19 4.11 14.37
N VAL A 269 10.46 5.13 14.84
CA VAL A 269 9.81 5.17 16.16
C VAL A 269 8.58 4.26 16.26
N LEU A 270 8.04 3.78 15.13
CA LEU A 270 7.06 2.68 15.07
C LEU A 270 7.66 1.29 14.84
N GLY A 271 8.88 1.21 14.34
CA GLY A 271 9.74 0.02 14.47
C GLY A 271 10.04 -0.69 13.21
N GLU A 272 9.73 -0.02 12.13
CA GLU A 272 10.03 -0.47 10.80
C GLU A 272 11.56 -0.67 10.71
N PRO A 273 12.04 -1.91 10.51
CA PRO A 273 13.47 -2.21 10.55
C PRO A 273 14.30 -1.47 9.51
N GLU A 274 13.76 -1.25 8.31
CA GLU A 274 14.43 -0.54 7.22
C GLU A 274 14.49 0.96 7.49
N ALA A 275 13.47 1.55 8.13
CA ALA A 275 13.48 2.93 8.62
C ALA A 275 14.53 3.10 9.71
N VAL A 276 14.60 2.17 10.68
CA VAL A 276 15.65 2.17 11.73
C VAL A 276 17.05 2.08 11.11
N ALA A 277 17.24 1.27 10.07
CA ALA A 277 18.51 1.19 9.35
C ALA A 277 18.82 2.51 8.63
N ALA A 278 17.86 3.05 7.87
CA ALA A 278 18.03 4.29 7.11
C ALA A 278 18.43 5.46 8.02
N VAL A 279 17.74 5.65 9.15
CA VAL A 279 18.06 6.77 10.06
C VAL A 279 19.41 6.64 10.75
N ARG A 280 19.86 5.41 11.02
CA ARG A 280 21.20 5.16 11.57
C ARG A 280 22.27 5.48 10.54
N ASP A 281 22.11 4.96 9.33
CA ASP A 281 23.10 5.07 8.27
C ASP A 281 23.22 6.52 7.77
N ALA A 282 22.10 7.23 7.64
CA ALA A 282 22.07 8.61 7.18
C ALA A 282 22.22 9.66 8.30
N GLY A 283 22.26 9.22 9.58
CA GLY A 283 22.38 10.13 10.72
C GLY A 283 21.15 11.02 10.96
N TYR A 284 19.99 10.64 10.43
CA TYR A 284 18.75 11.41 10.58
C TYR A 284 18.33 11.57 12.03
N ARG A 285 17.63 12.67 12.31
CA ARG A 285 17.11 13.03 13.62
C ARG A 285 15.64 13.47 13.49
N PRO A 286 14.82 13.24 14.51
CA PRO A 286 13.46 13.78 14.53
C PRO A 286 13.51 15.31 14.51
N PRO A 287 12.52 15.98 13.88
CA PRO A 287 12.49 17.44 13.79
C PRO A 287 12.29 18.11 15.16
N ASP A 288 11.55 17.45 16.06
CA ASP A 288 11.38 17.91 17.44
C ASP A 288 12.49 17.30 18.34
N PRO A 289 13.37 18.14 18.93
CA PRO A 289 14.45 17.66 19.79
C PRO A 289 13.96 16.90 21.03
N ALA A 290 12.72 17.11 21.51
CA ALA A 290 12.16 16.36 22.63
C ALA A 290 12.05 14.85 22.35
N TRP A 291 11.97 14.46 21.08
CA TRP A 291 11.95 13.06 20.64
C TRP A 291 13.32 12.41 20.58
N THR A 292 14.40 13.20 20.61
CA THR A 292 15.76 12.70 20.36
C THR A 292 16.16 11.57 21.31
N PRO A 293 15.95 11.67 22.64
CA PRO A 293 16.28 10.56 23.55
C PRO A 293 15.56 9.27 23.22
N LEU A 294 14.25 9.33 22.99
CA LEU A 294 13.44 8.15 22.66
C LEU A 294 13.85 7.55 21.32
N PHE A 295 14.06 8.41 20.33
CA PHE A 295 14.51 8.02 19.02
C PHE A 295 15.85 7.29 19.06
N LEU A 296 16.84 7.84 19.77
CA LEU A 296 18.16 7.21 19.94
C LEU A 296 18.06 5.90 20.71
N LEU A 297 17.20 5.81 21.73
CA LEU A 297 16.94 4.58 22.46
C LEU A 297 16.33 3.49 21.54
N ILE A 298 15.26 3.82 20.82
CA ILE A 298 14.55 2.88 19.93
C ILE A 298 15.44 2.42 18.78
N THR A 299 16.20 3.36 18.21
CA THR A 299 17.21 3.06 17.20
C THR A 299 18.51 2.56 17.82
N ARG A 300 18.57 2.18 19.10
CA ARG A 300 19.73 1.57 19.79
C ARG A 300 21.06 2.31 19.59
N GLN A 301 21.04 3.61 19.39
CA GLN A 301 22.22 4.48 19.31
C GLN A 301 22.66 4.85 20.74
N PHE A 302 23.03 3.84 21.54
CA PHE A 302 23.18 3.98 23.00
C PHE A 302 24.23 5.00 23.45
N ALA A 303 25.31 5.18 22.68
CA ALA A 303 26.32 6.20 22.98
C ALA A 303 25.72 7.62 22.93
N ALA A 304 25.04 7.95 21.82
CA ALA A 304 24.36 9.23 21.67
C ALA A 304 23.17 9.39 22.63
N TYR A 305 22.47 8.29 22.97
CA TYR A 305 21.40 8.32 23.97
C TYR A 305 21.89 8.81 25.33
N ARG A 306 23.06 8.35 25.80
CA ARG A 306 23.64 8.79 27.09
C ARG A 306 23.91 10.29 27.14
N GLU A 307 24.35 10.85 26.02
CA GLU A 307 24.60 12.29 25.89
C GLU A 307 23.30 13.07 25.88
N ALA A 308 22.27 12.55 25.20
CA ALA A 308 20.98 13.20 25.06
C ALA A 308 20.08 13.11 26.31
N ASP A 309 20.21 12.04 27.11
CA ASP A 309 19.41 11.81 28.32
C ASP A 309 20.24 11.12 29.43
N PRO A 310 21.17 11.87 30.05
CA PRO A 310 22.04 11.32 31.10
C PRO A 310 21.28 10.89 32.36
N ASP A 311 20.10 11.48 32.60
CA ASP A 311 19.30 11.22 33.79
C ASP A 311 18.29 10.07 33.63
N GLY A 312 18.06 9.61 32.39
CA GLY A 312 17.07 8.58 32.08
C GLY A 312 15.64 9.09 32.21
N ARG A 313 15.36 10.29 31.71
CA ARG A 313 14.05 10.97 31.73
C ARG A 313 13.29 10.89 30.40
N VAL A 314 13.67 9.97 29.52
CA VAL A 314 13.11 9.80 28.17
C VAL A 314 11.58 9.79 28.11
N LEU A 315 10.89 9.12 29.03
CA LEU A 315 9.41 9.08 29.02
C LEU A 315 8.80 10.39 29.51
N GLN A 316 9.41 11.05 30.49
CA GLN A 316 8.97 12.36 30.98
C GLN A 316 9.09 13.41 29.88
N LEU A 317 10.21 13.41 29.16
CA LEU A 317 10.43 14.29 28.00
C LEU A 317 9.39 14.03 26.90
N LEU A 318 9.03 12.77 26.65
CA LEU A 318 7.98 12.43 25.69
C LEU A 318 6.59 12.92 26.13
N CYS A 319 6.27 12.85 27.43
CA CYS A 319 4.99 13.34 27.94
C CYS A 319 4.83 14.86 27.76
N ALA A 320 5.93 15.62 27.81
CA ALA A 320 5.91 17.07 27.62
C ALA A 320 5.87 17.49 26.14
N ALA A 321 6.14 16.59 25.19
CA ALA A 321 6.08 16.88 23.77
C ALA A 321 4.61 16.93 23.28
N ASP A 322 4.31 17.83 22.34
CA ASP A 322 2.99 17.91 21.70
C ASP A 322 2.93 16.97 20.47
N VAL A 323 2.17 15.88 20.57
CA VAL A 323 2.26 14.77 19.61
C VAL A 323 0.96 14.01 19.42
N GLU A 324 0.32 14.18 18.27
CA GLU A 324 -0.84 13.36 17.90
C GLU A 324 -0.46 12.04 17.20
N ARG A 325 0.83 11.79 16.95
CA ARG A 325 1.26 10.87 15.88
C ARG A 325 1.55 9.43 16.28
N ILE A 326 1.89 9.13 17.54
CA ILE A 326 2.38 7.80 17.94
C ILE A 326 1.63 7.31 19.17
N GLU A 327 1.06 6.10 19.09
CA GLU A 327 0.38 5.46 20.21
C GLU A 327 1.38 5.10 21.33
N GLU A 328 1.10 5.56 22.55
CA GLU A 328 1.93 5.32 23.75
C GLU A 328 2.11 3.81 24.03
N THR A 329 1.10 3.00 23.68
CA THR A 329 1.14 1.55 23.83
C THR A 329 2.21 0.90 22.93
N ALA A 330 2.42 1.45 21.72
CA ALA A 330 3.48 1.00 20.83
C ALA A 330 4.86 1.36 21.41
N VAL A 331 5.03 2.60 21.88
CA VAL A 331 6.27 3.08 22.49
C VAL A 331 6.68 2.23 23.69
N ILE A 332 5.77 2.02 24.66
CA ILE A 332 6.06 1.19 25.84
C ILE A 332 6.37 -0.25 25.44
N GLY A 333 5.64 -0.81 24.48
CA GLY A 333 5.93 -2.15 23.95
C GLY A 333 7.37 -2.30 23.44
N ARG A 334 7.91 -1.25 22.84
CA ARG A 334 9.24 -1.22 22.24
C ARG A 334 10.34 -1.01 23.25
N ILE A 335 10.13 -0.11 24.20
CA ILE A 335 11.05 0.10 25.33
C ILE A 335 11.23 -1.22 26.09
N LEU A 336 10.14 -1.93 26.37
CA LEU A 336 10.21 -3.24 27.03
C LEU A 336 10.93 -4.30 26.17
N ALA A 337 10.76 -4.26 24.85
CA ALA A 337 11.48 -5.15 23.94
C ALA A 337 12.99 -4.85 23.90
N ILE A 338 13.38 -3.58 24.01
CA ILE A 338 14.79 -3.15 24.11
C ILE A 338 15.39 -3.66 25.41
N LEU A 339 14.72 -3.46 26.55
CA LEU A 339 15.19 -3.98 27.84
C LEU A 339 15.30 -5.52 27.85
N SER A 340 14.44 -6.21 27.10
CA SER A 340 14.50 -7.68 26.96
C SER A 340 15.61 -8.16 26.02
N ALA A 341 16.24 -7.25 25.27
CA ALA A 341 17.33 -7.55 24.34
C ALA A 341 18.71 -7.20 24.93
N ASP A 342 18.81 -7.14 26.26
CA ASP A 342 20.03 -6.90 27.05
C ASP A 342 20.83 -5.66 26.58
N PRO A 343 20.27 -4.44 26.73
CA PRO A 343 21.01 -3.21 26.45
C PRO A 343 22.09 -3.02 27.52
N PRO A 344 23.07 -2.12 27.31
CA PRO A 344 24.08 -1.80 28.31
C PRO A 344 23.45 -1.48 29.69
N ASP A 345 24.05 -1.96 30.78
CA ASP A 345 23.46 -1.92 32.12
C ASP A 345 23.06 -0.50 32.57
N ASP A 346 23.87 0.49 32.20
CA ASP A 346 23.64 1.89 32.51
C ASP A 346 22.39 2.42 31.78
N VAL A 347 22.22 2.06 30.50
CA VAL A 347 21.02 2.38 29.71
C VAL A 347 19.82 1.64 30.27
N ALA A 348 19.95 0.36 30.62
CA ALA A 348 18.88 -0.41 31.23
C ALA A 348 18.40 0.21 32.54
N ALA A 349 19.33 0.64 33.40
CA ALA A 349 19.03 1.31 34.67
C ALA A 349 18.33 2.66 34.46
N ALA A 350 18.80 3.47 33.49
CA ALA A 350 18.18 4.75 33.13
C ALA A 350 16.73 4.57 32.63
N VAL A 351 16.52 3.64 31.70
CA VAL A 351 15.18 3.34 31.15
C VAL A 351 14.24 2.78 32.21
N ARG A 352 14.72 1.87 33.08
CA ARG A 352 13.93 1.37 34.23
C ARG A 352 13.57 2.50 35.20
N ARG A 353 14.44 3.47 35.41
CA ARG A 353 14.11 4.68 36.20
C ARG A 353 13.00 5.48 35.52
N SER A 354 13.11 5.73 34.22
CA SER A 354 12.07 6.43 33.46
C SER A 354 10.70 5.74 33.56
N LEU A 355 10.66 4.41 33.42
CA LEU A 355 9.43 3.61 33.55
C LEU A 355 8.80 3.67 34.94
N ARG A 356 9.60 3.96 35.99
CA ARG A 356 9.12 4.08 37.37
C ARG A 356 8.64 5.48 37.73
N ASP A 357 9.07 6.48 36.97
CA ASP A 357 8.87 7.89 37.30
C ASP A 357 7.90 8.61 36.35
N LEU A 358 6.82 7.93 35.94
CA LEU A 358 5.73 8.55 35.16
C LEU A 358 4.87 9.54 35.95
N GLY A 359 5.26 9.92 37.18
CA GLY A 359 4.55 10.89 38.03
C GLY A 359 3.14 10.46 38.49
N PRO A 360 2.47 11.23 39.37
CA PRO A 360 1.05 11.06 39.74
C PRO A 360 0.10 11.49 38.61
N THR A 361 -1.20 11.16 38.73
CA THR A 361 -2.24 11.38 37.70
C THR A 361 -3.29 12.42 38.10
N ASP A 362 -2.97 13.28 39.06
CA ASP A 362 -3.98 14.06 39.80
C ASP A 362 -4.42 15.34 39.10
N ASP A 363 -3.72 15.76 38.02
CA ASP A 363 -4.03 16.96 37.24
C ASP A 363 -4.52 16.59 35.82
N LEU A 364 -5.37 17.44 35.23
CA LEU A 364 -6.02 17.22 33.93
C LEU A 364 -5.22 17.85 32.78
N SER A 365 -3.93 18.10 32.96
CA SER A 365 -3.07 18.62 31.91
C SER A 365 -2.90 17.59 30.77
N VAL A 366 -2.55 18.05 29.56
CA VAL A 366 -2.26 17.18 28.41
C VAL A 366 -1.08 16.23 28.73
N GLU A 367 -0.10 16.73 29.48
CA GLU A 367 1.05 15.94 29.93
C GLU A 367 0.62 14.79 30.86
N ASP A 368 -0.30 15.04 31.78
CA ASP A 368 -0.82 14.03 32.71
C ASP A 368 -1.67 12.99 32.00
N LEU A 369 -2.44 13.37 30.98
CA LEU A 369 -3.17 12.42 30.14
C LEU A 369 -2.20 11.44 29.46
N ARG A 370 -1.07 11.91 28.93
CA ARG A 370 -0.06 11.02 28.32
C ARG A 370 0.60 10.12 29.33
N ARG A 371 1.01 10.65 30.48
CA ARG A 371 1.56 9.86 31.60
C ARG A 371 0.59 8.76 32.01
N ARG A 372 -0.70 9.08 32.09
CA ARG A 372 -1.79 8.13 32.37
C ARG A 372 -1.87 7.04 31.29
N TRP A 373 -1.82 7.38 30.00
CA TRP A 373 -1.82 6.39 28.91
C TRP A 373 -0.58 5.49 28.91
N MET A 374 0.62 6.05 29.15
CA MET A 374 1.85 5.27 29.29
C MET A 374 1.79 4.32 30.49
N ARG A 375 1.31 4.79 31.65
CA ARG A 375 1.12 3.94 32.84
C ARG A 375 0.15 2.81 32.52
N ARG A 376 -0.98 3.10 31.86
CA ARG A 376 -1.95 2.09 31.43
C ARG A 376 -1.32 1.06 30.49
N ALA A 377 -0.45 1.49 29.56
CA ALA A 377 0.28 0.58 28.70
C ALA A 377 1.28 -0.29 29.49
N VAL A 378 1.99 0.25 30.48
CA VAL A 378 2.87 -0.52 31.38
C VAL A 378 2.07 -1.56 32.17
N LEU A 379 0.95 -1.17 32.77
CA LEU A 379 0.05 -2.08 33.51
C LEU A 379 -0.48 -3.21 32.61
N ALA A 380 -0.93 -2.88 31.40
CA ALA A 380 -1.40 -3.86 30.43
C ALA A 380 -0.31 -4.88 30.04
N ARG A 381 0.97 -4.46 30.00
CA ARG A 381 2.11 -5.34 29.74
C ARG A 381 2.49 -6.16 30.98
N ALA A 382 2.35 -5.62 32.18
CA ALA A 382 2.55 -6.34 33.44
C ALA A 382 1.52 -7.48 33.62
N LEU A 383 0.25 -7.26 33.24
CA LEU A 383 -0.78 -8.31 33.21
C LEU A 383 -0.44 -9.48 32.27
N LYS A 384 0.43 -9.25 31.27
CA LYS A 384 0.98 -10.27 30.38
C LYS A 384 2.32 -10.84 30.86
N LEU A 385 2.66 -10.64 32.13
CA LEU A 385 3.89 -11.08 32.80
C LEU A 385 5.19 -10.64 32.09
N LYS A 386 5.18 -9.47 31.45
CA LYS A 386 6.43 -8.88 30.93
C LYS A 386 7.30 -8.42 32.11
N ARG A 387 8.42 -9.11 32.34
CA ARG A 387 9.31 -8.94 33.51
C ARG A 387 9.59 -7.47 33.87
N GLU A 388 10.02 -6.68 32.90
CA GLU A 388 10.38 -5.28 33.12
C GLU A 388 9.17 -4.38 33.42
N ALA A 389 8.00 -4.70 32.87
CA ALA A 389 6.76 -4.01 33.22
C ALA A 389 6.29 -4.38 34.63
N VAL A 390 6.40 -5.66 35.03
CA VAL A 390 6.09 -6.10 36.39
C VAL A 390 6.99 -5.38 37.40
N ALA A 391 8.30 -5.33 37.15
CA ALA A 391 9.24 -4.62 38.02
C ALA A 391 8.88 -3.12 38.14
N ALA A 392 8.60 -2.45 37.01
CA ALA A 392 8.19 -1.05 37.04
C ALA A 392 6.90 -0.81 37.84
N VAL A 393 5.88 -1.67 37.67
CA VAL A 393 4.61 -1.59 38.42
C VAL A 393 4.81 -1.78 39.91
N VAL A 394 5.61 -2.76 40.31
CA VAL A 394 5.89 -3.07 41.71
C VAL A 394 6.69 -1.94 42.37
N ASP A 395 7.79 -1.52 41.74
CA ASP A 395 8.68 -0.50 42.28
C ASP A 395 7.99 0.87 42.41
N ALA A 396 7.21 1.26 41.40
CA ALA A 396 6.52 2.55 41.38
C ALA A 396 5.15 2.53 42.07
N GLY A 397 4.68 1.36 42.47
CA GLY A 397 3.36 1.18 43.08
C GLY A 397 2.20 1.56 42.16
N TYR A 398 2.35 1.37 40.84
CA TYR A 398 1.28 1.71 39.89
C TYR A 398 0.05 0.85 40.06
N LEU A 399 -1.11 1.49 39.97
CA LEU A 399 -2.42 0.86 40.11
C LEU A 399 -3.29 1.17 38.90
N PRO A 400 -4.19 0.24 38.53
CA PRO A 400 -5.21 0.53 37.54
C PRO A 400 -6.27 1.45 38.15
N GLU A 401 -6.95 2.21 37.31
CA GLU A 401 -8.07 3.06 37.71
C GLU A 401 -9.39 2.30 37.76
N ASP A 402 -9.48 1.19 37.02
CA ASP A 402 -10.59 0.24 37.11
C ASP A 402 -10.34 -0.70 38.29
N ASP A 403 -11.17 -0.61 39.33
CA ASP A 403 -11.15 -1.50 40.49
C ASP A 403 -11.22 -2.99 40.09
N GLN A 404 -11.85 -3.31 38.94
CA GLN A 404 -11.95 -4.67 38.42
C GLN A 404 -10.62 -5.18 37.84
N GLU A 405 -9.62 -4.32 37.61
CA GLU A 405 -8.26 -4.71 37.20
C GLU A 405 -7.28 -4.79 38.38
N LEU A 406 -7.64 -4.22 39.54
CA LEU A 406 -6.78 -4.15 40.70
C LEU A 406 -6.34 -5.53 41.19
N LEU A 407 -7.30 -6.41 41.51
CA LEU A 407 -7.00 -7.73 42.06
C LEU A 407 -6.23 -8.63 41.08
N PRO A 408 -6.60 -8.71 39.79
CA PRO A 408 -5.79 -9.44 38.80
C PRO A 408 -4.36 -8.91 38.69
N LEU A 409 -4.17 -7.58 38.72
CA LEU A 409 -2.84 -6.98 38.67
C LEU A 409 -2.01 -7.35 39.90
N LEU A 410 -2.53 -7.13 41.12
CA LEU A 410 -1.81 -7.43 42.36
C LEU A 410 -1.43 -8.91 42.43
N PHE A 411 -2.32 -9.81 42.03
CA PHE A 411 -2.05 -11.23 41.99
C PHE A 411 -0.96 -11.57 40.96
N LEU A 412 -1.09 -11.10 39.72
CA LEU A 412 -0.15 -11.41 38.63
C LEU A 412 1.24 -10.78 38.82
N THR A 413 1.31 -9.65 39.52
CA THR A 413 2.57 -8.97 39.89
C THR A 413 3.13 -9.41 41.24
N GLU A 414 2.54 -10.43 41.87
CA GLU A 414 3.00 -11.03 43.14
C GLU A 414 3.05 -10.05 44.33
N GLN A 415 2.24 -9.00 44.30
CA GLN A 415 2.09 -8.04 45.41
C GLN A 415 1.16 -8.61 46.49
N PHE A 416 1.51 -9.78 47.02
CA PHE A 416 0.61 -10.61 47.82
C PHE A 416 0.17 -9.98 49.13
N GLU A 417 1.02 -9.23 49.82
CA GLU A 417 0.63 -8.53 51.06
C GLU A 417 -0.52 -7.53 50.82
N ARG A 418 -0.48 -6.85 49.67
CA ARG A 418 -1.54 -5.92 49.26
C ARG A 418 -2.76 -6.66 48.75
N TYR A 419 -2.57 -7.71 47.95
CA TYR A 419 -3.65 -8.58 47.48
C TYR A 419 -4.45 -9.19 48.64
N ASP A 420 -3.77 -9.75 49.64
CA ASP A 420 -4.40 -10.41 50.80
C ASP A 420 -5.19 -9.42 51.67
N ARG A 421 -4.83 -8.13 51.67
CA ARG A 421 -5.60 -7.08 52.35
C ARG A 421 -6.92 -6.79 51.63
N GLU A 422 -6.91 -6.80 50.31
CA GLU A 422 -8.08 -6.45 49.48
C GLU A 422 -9.03 -7.64 49.25
N ASP A 423 -8.48 -8.87 49.15
CA ASP A 423 -9.20 -10.11 48.82
C ASP A 423 -8.62 -11.32 49.59
N PRO A 424 -8.76 -11.35 50.93
CA PRO A 424 -8.09 -12.35 51.80
C PRO A 424 -8.46 -13.81 51.49
N ASP A 425 -9.65 -14.06 50.93
CA ASP A 425 -10.14 -15.40 50.60
C ASP A 425 -10.07 -15.72 49.09
N GLY A 426 -9.65 -14.76 48.28
CA GLY A 426 -9.59 -14.88 46.82
C GLY A 426 -10.95 -14.86 46.11
N THR A 427 -12.05 -14.57 46.81
CA THR A 427 -13.40 -14.67 46.24
C THR A 427 -13.66 -13.58 45.21
N LYS A 428 -13.18 -12.37 45.44
CA LYS A 428 -13.36 -11.26 44.50
C LYS A 428 -12.55 -11.49 43.22
N LEU A 429 -11.31 -11.97 43.32
CA LEU A 429 -10.50 -12.33 42.15
C LEU A 429 -11.16 -13.43 41.32
N ARG A 430 -11.70 -14.48 41.96
CA ARG A 430 -12.44 -15.55 41.27
C ARG A 430 -13.65 -15.00 40.50
N ALA A 431 -14.41 -14.08 41.09
CA ALA A 431 -15.55 -13.44 40.44
C ALA A 431 -15.13 -12.63 39.20
N VAL A 432 -14.08 -11.80 39.32
CA VAL A 432 -13.53 -11.03 38.19
C VAL A 432 -13.04 -11.93 37.07
N LEU A 433 -12.32 -13.02 37.39
CA LEU A 433 -11.83 -13.97 36.40
C LEU A 433 -12.96 -14.76 35.74
N ALA A 434 -14.07 -15.03 36.44
CA ALA A 434 -15.25 -15.67 35.88
C ALA A 434 -15.99 -14.75 34.89
N GLU A 435 -16.12 -13.46 35.23
CA GLU A 435 -16.79 -12.47 34.38
C GLU A 435 -15.94 -12.09 33.15
N LYS A 436 -14.64 -11.87 33.32
CA LYS A 436 -13.74 -11.35 32.28
C LYS A 436 -12.74 -12.39 31.76
N ARG A 437 -13.17 -13.65 31.58
CA ARG A 437 -12.30 -14.77 31.15
C ARG A 437 -11.45 -14.49 29.91
N HIS A 438 -11.97 -13.73 28.94
CA HIS A 438 -11.29 -13.41 27.69
C HIS A 438 -10.17 -12.36 27.84
N ARG A 439 -10.16 -11.62 28.95
CA ARG A 439 -9.23 -10.50 29.17
C ARG A 439 -7.89 -10.94 29.74
N TYR A 440 -7.87 -12.07 30.47
CA TYR A 440 -6.69 -12.60 31.14
C TYR A 440 -6.30 -13.95 30.57
N GLU A 441 -5.01 -14.26 30.53
CA GLU A 441 -4.56 -15.57 30.08
C GLU A 441 -4.51 -16.55 31.26
N ARG A 442 -5.34 -17.60 31.20
CA ARG A 442 -5.38 -18.69 32.20
C ARG A 442 -4.00 -19.25 32.56
N LYS A 443 -3.11 -19.32 31.56
CA LYS A 443 -1.74 -19.81 31.73
C LYS A 443 -0.93 -18.93 32.68
N TYR A 444 -1.06 -17.60 32.60
CA TYR A 444 -0.30 -16.68 33.45
C TYR A 444 -0.74 -16.77 34.90
N VAL A 445 -2.04 -16.73 35.16
CA VAL A 445 -2.61 -16.85 36.51
C VAL A 445 -2.15 -18.14 37.19
N ARG A 446 -2.26 -19.28 36.49
CA ARG A 446 -1.79 -20.58 36.99
C ARG A 446 -0.30 -20.63 37.27
N THR A 447 0.49 -19.99 36.42
CA THR A 447 1.95 -19.93 36.58
C THR A 447 2.31 -19.20 37.87
N VAL A 448 1.68 -18.05 38.13
CA VAL A 448 1.90 -17.28 39.34
C VAL A 448 1.38 -18.02 40.58
N ALA A 449 0.17 -18.57 40.53
CA ALA A 449 -0.41 -19.36 41.63
C ALA A 449 0.52 -20.52 42.03
N LYS A 450 0.97 -21.31 41.05
CA LYS A 450 1.90 -22.42 41.28
C LYS A 450 3.23 -21.95 41.87
N ARG A 451 3.82 -20.89 41.32
CA ARG A 451 5.11 -20.36 41.79
C ARG A 451 5.03 -19.85 43.22
N ALA A 452 3.93 -19.19 43.58
CA ALA A 452 3.70 -18.63 44.91
C ALA A 452 3.14 -19.64 45.92
N GLY A 453 2.88 -20.89 45.53
CA GLY A 453 2.26 -21.90 46.39
C GLY A 453 0.81 -21.57 46.78
N ARG A 454 0.09 -20.82 45.93
CA ARG A 454 -1.28 -20.37 46.18
C ARG A 454 -2.31 -21.20 45.39
N PRO A 455 -3.57 -21.30 45.87
CA PRO A 455 -4.66 -21.92 45.12
C PRO A 455 -4.84 -21.28 43.74
N ASP A 456 -5.18 -22.08 42.72
CA ASP A 456 -5.53 -21.57 41.39
C ASP A 456 -6.85 -20.78 41.49
N PRO A 457 -6.85 -19.45 41.30
CA PRO A 457 -8.07 -18.66 41.37
C PRO A 457 -8.87 -18.75 40.07
N TRP A 458 -8.40 -19.49 39.06
CA TRP A 458 -9.17 -19.65 37.83
C TRP A 458 -10.40 -20.54 38.08
N PRO A 459 -11.61 -20.11 37.69
CA PRO A 459 -12.80 -20.92 37.86
C PRO A 459 -12.65 -22.26 37.11
N PRO A 460 -13.24 -23.36 37.62
CA PRO A 460 -13.27 -24.62 36.89
C PRO A 460 -13.92 -24.39 35.52
N ASP A 461 -13.50 -25.18 34.53
CA ASP A 461 -14.13 -25.14 33.22
C ASP A 461 -15.62 -25.45 33.40
N GLU A 462 -16.49 -24.59 32.85
CA GLU A 462 -17.92 -24.86 32.89
C GLU A 462 -18.17 -26.22 32.25
N PRO A 463 -18.99 -27.09 32.88
CA PRO A 463 -19.36 -28.35 32.28
C PRO A 463 -19.95 -28.00 30.91
N SER A 464 -19.29 -28.49 29.85
CA SER A 464 -19.80 -28.30 28.49
C SER A 464 -21.26 -28.70 28.51
N PRO A 465 -22.19 -27.84 28.04
CA PRO A 465 -23.60 -28.19 28.04
C PRO A 465 -23.72 -29.57 27.40
N PRO A 466 -24.46 -30.51 28.00
CA PRO A 466 -24.59 -31.84 27.45
C PRO A 466 -24.98 -31.65 25.99
N ARG A 467 -24.07 -32.05 25.08
CA ARG A 467 -24.34 -32.00 23.64
C ARG A 467 -25.68 -32.70 23.48
N SER A 468 -26.74 -31.95 23.25
CA SER A 468 -28.05 -32.53 23.01
C SER A 468 -27.88 -33.32 21.73
N ARG A 469 -27.80 -34.64 21.90
CA ARG A 469 -27.63 -35.62 20.84
C ARG A 469 -28.96 -35.79 20.08
N SER A 470 -29.67 -34.68 19.87
CA SER A 470 -30.98 -34.58 19.21
C SER A 470 -31.02 -33.30 18.36
N SER A 471 -29.97 -33.03 17.61
CA SER A 471 -30.17 -32.51 16.26
C SER A 471 -29.87 -33.68 15.34
N SER A 472 -30.94 -34.36 14.92
CA SER A 472 -30.91 -35.09 13.67
C SER A 472 -30.22 -34.21 12.63
N PRO A 473 -29.27 -34.75 11.84
CA PRO A 473 -28.78 -34.01 10.70
C PRO A 473 -29.98 -33.78 9.79
N HIS A 474 -30.52 -32.56 9.79
CA HIS A 474 -31.17 -32.06 8.59
C HIS A 474 -30.07 -32.04 7.54
N ALA A 475 -29.97 -33.14 6.81
CA ALA A 475 -29.55 -33.13 5.43
C ALA A 475 -30.46 -32.11 4.73
N THR A 476 -30.03 -30.84 4.72
CA THR A 476 -30.31 -29.99 3.59
C THR A 476 -29.50 -30.59 2.45
N THR A 477 -30.17 -31.49 1.74
CA THR A 477 -29.95 -31.77 0.34
C THR A 477 -29.80 -30.44 -0.40
N TRP A 478 -28.56 -29.96 -0.48
CA TRP A 478 -28.16 -29.18 -1.63
C TRP A 478 -28.26 -30.11 -2.84
N PRO A 479 -29.03 -29.76 -3.88
CA PRO A 479 -29.09 -30.58 -5.07
C PRO A 479 -27.74 -30.49 -5.77
N SER A 480 -26.92 -31.52 -5.58
CA SER A 480 -25.87 -31.88 -6.52
C SER A 480 -26.52 -32.39 -7.80
N SER A 481 -27.09 -31.50 -8.61
CA SER A 481 -27.30 -31.75 -10.03
C SER A 481 -25.99 -31.44 -10.76
N LEU A 482 -25.00 -32.29 -10.52
CA LEU A 482 -23.87 -32.53 -11.42
C LEU A 482 -24.20 -33.84 -12.17
N GLY A 483 -25.22 -33.74 -13.01
CA GLY A 483 -25.36 -34.63 -14.16
C GLY A 483 -24.52 -34.02 -15.28
N GLY A 484 -23.54 -34.79 -15.73
CA GLY A 484 -22.76 -34.45 -16.91
C GLY A 484 -23.59 -34.48 -18.20
N GLU A 485 -22.88 -34.16 -19.27
CA GLU A 485 -23.29 -34.24 -20.68
C GLU A 485 -24.13 -33.06 -21.19
N SER A 486 -23.44 -31.98 -21.55
CA SER A 486 -23.55 -31.51 -22.94
C SER A 486 -22.31 -30.70 -23.32
N PHE A 487 -21.46 -31.35 -24.11
CA PHE A 487 -20.56 -30.70 -25.05
C PHE A 487 -21.37 -29.79 -25.99
N GLY A 488 -20.88 -28.58 -26.26
CA GLY A 488 -21.25 -27.84 -27.46
C GLY A 488 -21.56 -26.36 -27.24
N GLY A 489 -20.76 -25.50 -27.85
CA GLY A 489 -20.94 -24.06 -27.85
C GLY A 489 -19.60 -23.35 -27.75
N HIS A 490 -18.70 -23.56 -28.71
CA HIS A 490 -18.50 -22.61 -29.81
C HIS A 490 -18.13 -21.21 -29.29
N PHE A 491 -16.81 -21.05 -29.11
CA PHE A 491 -16.13 -19.79 -29.40
C PHE A 491 -16.20 -19.49 -30.89
#